data_AF-A0A8B8TVR8-F1
#
_entry.id   AF-A0A8B8TVR8-F1
#
_cell.length_a   1.000
_cell.length_b   1.000
_cell.length_c   1.000
_cell.angle_alpha   90.00
_cell.angle_beta   90.00
_cell.angle_gamma   90.00
#
_symmetry.space_group_name_H-M   'P 1'
#
loop_
_entity.id
_entity.type
_entity.pdbx_description
1 polymer ?
#
loop_
_entity_poly.entity_id
_entity_poly.type
_entity_poly.pdbx_seq_one_letter_code
_entity_poly.pdbx_strand_id
1 'polypeptide(L)'
;MAESGGPFIDQVYILQGYAEGWKEGAWEEKVDSRPCLEPPLYSQDKHEYYRGWFWGYEETRGLNVSCLSVQGSASIIAPVLLRNTSARSVMLDRAETLLHDHYGGKEYWDTRRSMVFARHLRAVGDEFRSKYLNSTDEADRTPFEEDWTKMKVQLGSSLGGPYLGVHLRRKDFIWGHREDVPSLAGAVRRIRSLMKTHRLDKVFVATDAVRKEYEELRRLLPEMLRFEPTGEELELYKDGGVAIVDQWVCAHARVFIGTSVSTFSFRIHEEREILGLDPRTTYNRFCGDEEPACEQPTHWRVVY
;
A
#
# COMPACT_ATOMS: atom_id res chain seq x y z
N MET A 1 20.28 -21.12 15.51
CA MET A 1 19.31 -22.23 15.47
C MET A 1 19.34 -22.79 14.07
N ALA A 2 19.59 -24.08 13.89
CA ALA A 2 19.51 -24.71 12.58
C ALA A 2 18.03 -24.88 12.22
N GLU A 3 17.60 -24.40 11.05
CA GLU A 3 16.28 -24.72 10.51
C GLU A 3 16.20 -26.24 10.32
N SER A 4 15.36 -26.89 11.11
CA SER A 4 15.25 -28.35 11.15
C SER A 4 14.13 -28.89 10.26
N GLY A 5 13.63 -28.11 9.30
CA GLY A 5 12.49 -28.46 8.45
C GLY A 5 12.80 -28.31 6.97
N GLY A 6 12.30 -29.24 6.16
CA GLY A 6 12.23 -29.06 4.70
C GLY A 6 11.10 -28.09 4.31
N PRO A 7 10.88 -27.84 3.00
CA PRO A 7 9.86 -26.91 2.50
C PRO A 7 8.45 -27.52 2.57
N PHE A 8 8.02 -27.94 3.76
CA PHE A 8 6.75 -28.59 4.02
C PHE A 8 5.86 -27.73 4.92
N ILE A 9 4.61 -27.54 4.49
CA ILE A 9 3.56 -26.84 5.23
C ILE A 9 2.53 -27.89 5.67
N ASP A 10 2.30 -28.02 6.97
CA ASP A 10 1.41 -29.07 7.49
C ASP A 10 -0.05 -28.85 7.06
N GLN A 11 -0.53 -27.61 7.12
CA GLN A 11 -1.90 -27.27 6.77
C GLN A 11 -1.97 -25.97 5.95
N VAL A 12 -2.65 -26.03 4.81
CA VAL A 12 -3.07 -24.85 4.05
C VAL A 12 -4.58 -24.68 4.24
N TYR A 13 -5.01 -23.51 4.69
CA TYR A 13 -6.41 -23.10 4.68
C TYR A 13 -6.62 -22.07 3.58
N ILE A 14 -7.51 -22.38 2.64
CA ILE A 14 -7.95 -21.42 1.62
C ILE A 14 -9.16 -20.68 2.18
N LEU A 15 -9.00 -19.38 2.43
CA LEU A 15 -10.09 -18.55 2.92
C LEU A 15 -11.05 -18.20 1.79
N GLN A 16 -12.35 -18.20 2.09
CA GLN A 16 -13.41 -17.88 1.13
C GLN A 16 -14.59 -17.23 1.86
N GLY A 17 -15.49 -16.59 1.10
CA GLY A 17 -16.78 -16.15 1.64
C GLY A 17 -17.73 -17.33 1.89
N TYR A 18 -18.83 -17.07 2.61
CA TYR A 18 -19.92 -18.04 2.74
C TYR A 18 -20.73 -18.13 1.45
N ALA A 19 -21.01 -19.34 0.95
CA ALA A 19 -21.75 -19.59 -0.28
C ALA A 19 -23.15 -18.94 -0.27
N GLU A 20 -23.77 -18.99 0.91
CA GLU A 20 -25.09 -18.45 1.19
C GLU A 20 -25.12 -16.91 1.27
N GLY A 21 -23.96 -16.26 1.34
CA GLY A 21 -23.85 -14.83 1.63
C GLY A 21 -24.46 -14.44 2.98
N TRP A 22 -24.93 -13.20 3.09
CA TRP A 22 -25.70 -12.74 4.24
C TRP A 22 -26.87 -11.85 3.78
N LYS A 23 -27.92 -11.80 4.59
CA LYS A 23 -29.02 -10.84 4.42
C LYS A 23 -28.63 -9.51 5.07
N GLU A 24 -29.20 -8.41 4.59
CA GLU A 24 -29.04 -7.10 5.24
C GLU A 24 -29.37 -7.18 6.73
N GLY A 25 -28.47 -6.65 7.57
CA GLY A 25 -28.61 -6.69 9.03
C GLY A 25 -28.23 -8.02 9.70
N ALA A 26 -27.84 -9.06 8.95
CA ALA A 26 -27.43 -10.37 9.46
C ALA A 26 -25.92 -10.64 9.31
N TRP A 27 -25.11 -9.58 9.21
CA TRP A 27 -23.65 -9.73 9.18
C TRP A 27 -23.15 -10.10 10.58
N GLU A 28 -22.41 -11.20 10.69
CA GLU A 28 -21.84 -11.70 11.94
C GLU A 28 -20.42 -12.21 11.71
N GLU A 29 -19.56 -12.12 12.73
CA GLU A 29 -18.23 -12.71 12.65
C GLU A 29 -18.29 -14.21 12.90
N LYS A 30 -17.76 -14.99 11.95
CA LYS A 30 -17.73 -16.44 12.01
C LYS A 30 -16.69 -17.04 11.07
N VAL A 31 -16.26 -18.24 11.43
CA VAL A 31 -15.38 -19.08 10.60
C VAL A 31 -15.83 -20.53 10.72
N ASP A 32 -15.98 -21.19 9.57
CA ASP A 32 -16.38 -22.58 9.50
C ASP A 32 -15.56 -23.34 8.45
N SER A 33 -15.24 -24.59 8.76
CA SER A 33 -14.78 -25.54 7.73
C SER A 33 -15.94 -25.84 6.78
N ARG A 34 -15.74 -25.57 5.49
CA ARG A 34 -16.76 -25.73 4.45
C ARG A 34 -16.13 -26.33 3.19
N PRO A 35 -16.94 -26.94 2.31
CA PRO A 35 -16.48 -27.30 0.98
C PRO A 35 -15.92 -26.08 0.25
N CYS A 36 -14.88 -26.30 -0.56
CA CYS A 36 -14.30 -25.25 -1.39
C CYS A 36 -15.32 -24.79 -2.45
N LEU A 37 -15.55 -23.47 -2.56
CA LEU A 37 -16.49 -22.91 -3.54
C LEU A 37 -16.00 -23.08 -4.97
N GLU A 38 -14.71 -22.83 -5.16
CA GLU A 38 -14.01 -23.00 -6.42
C GLU A 38 -13.04 -24.18 -6.32
N PRO A 39 -12.74 -24.86 -7.43
CA PRO A 39 -11.68 -25.86 -7.46
C PRO A 39 -10.37 -25.26 -6.93
N PRO A 40 -9.75 -25.85 -5.88
CA PRO A 40 -8.50 -25.33 -5.35
C PRO A 40 -7.42 -25.25 -6.43
N LEU A 41 -6.59 -24.19 -6.39
CA LEU A 41 -5.40 -24.07 -7.24
C LEU A 41 -4.26 -25.02 -6.84
N TYR A 42 -4.51 -25.88 -5.84
CA TYR A 42 -3.58 -26.87 -5.32
C TYR A 42 -3.94 -28.24 -5.90
N SER A 43 -2.92 -29.00 -6.30
CA SER A 43 -3.11 -30.36 -6.84
C SER A 43 -2.18 -31.34 -6.15
N GLN A 44 -2.65 -32.57 -5.95
CA GLN A 44 -1.83 -33.63 -5.35
C GLN A 44 -0.84 -34.20 -6.35
N ASP A 45 0.38 -34.45 -5.89
CA ASP A 45 1.39 -35.17 -6.65
C ASP A 45 1.32 -36.70 -6.40
N LYS A 46 2.24 -37.45 -7.02
CA LYS A 46 2.28 -38.92 -6.93
C LYS A 46 2.57 -39.45 -5.53
N HIS A 47 3.03 -38.61 -4.61
CA HIS A 47 3.30 -38.94 -3.21
C HIS A 47 2.23 -38.37 -2.28
N GLU A 48 1.08 -37.98 -2.82
CA GLU A 48 -0.09 -37.47 -2.09
C GLU A 48 0.13 -36.11 -1.41
N TYR A 49 1.23 -35.41 -1.72
CA TYR A 49 1.47 -34.05 -1.26
C TYR A 49 0.84 -33.02 -2.21
N TYR A 50 0.36 -31.91 -1.65
CA TYR A 50 -0.17 -30.81 -2.43
C TYR A 50 0.93 -29.90 -2.97
N ARG A 51 0.89 -29.67 -4.27
CA ARG A 51 1.66 -28.64 -4.98
C ARG A 51 0.76 -27.45 -5.28
N GLY A 52 1.34 -26.26 -5.29
CA GLY A 52 0.66 -25.00 -5.58
C GLY A 52 1.68 -23.94 -5.97
N TRP A 53 1.23 -22.68 -6.05
CA TRP A 53 2.11 -21.56 -6.39
C TRP A 53 3.25 -21.37 -5.38
N PHE A 54 2.95 -21.40 -4.07
CA PHE A 54 3.91 -21.26 -2.97
C PHE A 54 5.03 -20.24 -3.22
N TRP A 55 4.64 -19.03 -3.65
CA TRP A 55 5.53 -17.90 -3.93
C TRP A 55 6.61 -18.15 -4.99
N GLY A 56 6.41 -19.16 -5.86
CA GLY A 56 7.36 -19.56 -6.91
C GLY A 56 8.38 -20.61 -6.49
N TYR A 57 8.30 -21.13 -5.26
CA TYR A 57 9.17 -22.20 -4.76
C TYR A 57 8.60 -23.57 -5.11
N GLU A 58 9.01 -24.10 -6.27
CA GLU A 58 8.51 -25.36 -6.84
C GLU A 58 8.69 -26.59 -5.95
N GLU A 59 9.65 -26.55 -5.02
CA GLU A 59 9.96 -27.59 -4.04
C GLU A 59 8.97 -27.63 -2.86
N THR A 60 8.20 -26.56 -2.64
CA THR A 60 7.28 -26.46 -1.50
C THR A 60 6.12 -27.44 -1.60
N ARG A 61 5.77 -28.09 -0.50
CA ARG A 61 4.69 -29.08 -0.41
C ARG A 61 3.77 -28.78 0.76
N GLY A 62 2.46 -28.82 0.51
CA GLY A 62 1.44 -28.86 1.56
C GLY A 62 1.08 -30.30 1.90
N LEU A 63 1.00 -30.65 3.19
CA LEU A 63 0.55 -31.98 3.61
C LEU A 63 -0.97 -32.10 3.52
N ASN A 64 -1.69 -31.04 3.88
CA ASN A 64 -3.15 -30.99 3.79
C ASN A 64 -3.64 -29.62 3.28
N VAL A 65 -4.71 -29.62 2.50
CA VAL A 65 -5.35 -28.42 1.97
C VAL A 65 -6.85 -28.52 2.22
N SER A 66 -7.44 -27.49 2.82
CA SER A 66 -8.89 -27.40 3.03
C SER A 66 -9.36 -25.95 2.97
N CYS A 67 -10.67 -25.74 2.83
CA CYS A 67 -11.24 -24.40 2.74
C CYS A 67 -11.95 -24.00 4.06
N LEU A 68 -11.79 -22.72 4.42
CA LEU A 68 -12.50 -22.10 5.52
C LEU A 68 -13.36 -20.97 4.97
N SER A 69 -14.68 -21.04 5.19
CA SER A 69 -15.54 -19.89 4.95
C SER A 69 -15.41 -18.95 6.15
N VAL A 70 -15.09 -17.68 5.90
CA VAL A 70 -14.84 -16.69 6.94
C VAL A 70 -15.53 -15.38 6.63
N GLN A 71 -16.02 -14.75 7.70
CA GLN A 71 -16.60 -13.42 7.71
C GLN A 71 -16.15 -12.78 9.02
N GLY A 72 -15.48 -11.63 8.97
CA GLY A 72 -15.02 -10.92 10.15
C GLY A 72 -13.59 -10.45 10.08
N SER A 73 -13.11 -9.92 11.20
CA SER A 73 -11.74 -9.45 11.32
C SER A 73 -10.72 -10.58 11.53
N ALA A 74 -9.46 -10.31 11.25
CA ALA A 74 -8.38 -11.31 11.22
C ALA A 74 -8.27 -12.16 12.49
N SER A 75 -8.53 -11.58 13.67
CA SER A 75 -8.47 -12.30 14.94
C SER A 75 -9.52 -13.42 15.07
N ILE A 76 -10.57 -13.46 14.24
CA ILE A 76 -11.57 -14.55 14.23
C ILE A 76 -10.94 -15.92 13.94
N ILE A 77 -9.78 -15.94 13.27
CA ILE A 77 -9.06 -17.17 12.93
C ILE A 77 -8.20 -17.68 14.10
N ALA A 78 -7.85 -16.84 15.08
CA ALA A 78 -6.95 -17.24 16.16
C ALA A 78 -7.45 -18.47 16.97
N PRO A 79 -8.74 -18.59 17.35
CA PRO A 79 -9.24 -19.80 18.00
C PRO A 79 -9.10 -21.07 17.14
N VAL A 80 -9.29 -20.95 15.82
CA VAL A 80 -9.12 -22.08 14.88
C VAL A 80 -7.67 -22.56 14.88
N LEU A 81 -6.72 -21.63 14.80
CA LEU A 81 -5.28 -21.95 14.78
C LEU A 81 -4.78 -22.51 16.12
N LEU A 82 -5.39 -22.10 17.24
CA LEU A 82 -4.95 -22.50 18.58
C LEU A 82 -5.61 -23.80 19.07
N ARG A 83 -6.82 -24.13 18.60
CA ARG A 83 -7.63 -25.23 19.17
C ARG A 83 -8.03 -26.30 18.15
N ASN A 84 -8.18 -25.94 16.87
CA ASN A 84 -8.79 -26.80 15.88
C ASN A 84 -7.77 -27.47 14.95
N THR A 85 -6.48 -27.28 15.20
CA THR A 85 -5.40 -27.92 14.43
C THR A 85 -4.24 -28.31 15.34
N SER A 86 -3.62 -29.45 15.05
CA SER A 86 -2.34 -29.86 15.63
C SER A 86 -1.16 -29.57 14.71
N ALA A 87 -1.40 -28.87 13.59
CA ALA A 87 -0.39 -28.52 12.60
C ALA A 87 0.70 -27.62 13.22
N ARG A 88 1.96 -27.91 12.90
CA ARG A 88 3.10 -27.10 13.34
C ARG A 88 3.28 -25.85 12.47
N SER A 89 2.96 -25.96 11.18
CA SER A 89 3.01 -24.86 10.21
C SER A 89 1.66 -24.73 9.49
N VAL A 90 1.10 -23.52 9.50
CA VAL A 90 -0.18 -23.21 8.86
C VAL A 90 0.00 -22.07 7.87
N MET A 91 -0.52 -22.24 6.66
CA MET A 91 -0.63 -21.19 5.65
C MET A 91 -2.10 -20.80 5.49
N LEU A 92 -2.38 -19.50 5.52
CA LEU A 92 -3.68 -18.95 5.15
C LEU A 92 -3.57 -18.35 3.75
N ASP A 93 -4.17 -19.01 2.76
CA ASP A 93 -4.31 -18.47 1.42
C ASP A 93 -5.58 -17.60 1.32
N ARG A 94 -5.61 -16.66 0.37
CA ARG A 94 -6.69 -15.66 0.21
C ARG A 94 -6.92 -14.82 1.48
N ALA A 95 -5.83 -14.44 2.14
CA ALA A 95 -5.84 -13.70 3.39
C ALA A 95 -6.56 -12.33 3.31
N GLU A 96 -6.76 -11.78 2.11
CA GLU A 96 -7.57 -10.57 1.88
C GLU A 96 -9.04 -10.71 2.27
N THR A 97 -9.52 -11.95 2.46
CA THR A 97 -10.88 -12.22 2.96
C THR A 97 -11.07 -11.73 4.41
N LEU A 98 -9.97 -11.58 5.16
CA LEU A 98 -9.99 -11.11 6.54
C LEU A 98 -9.92 -9.58 6.60
N LEU A 99 -10.79 -8.99 7.42
CA LEU A 99 -10.78 -7.55 7.69
C LEU A 99 -9.78 -7.21 8.79
N HIS A 100 -9.45 -5.92 8.94
CA HIS A 100 -8.72 -5.45 10.12
C HIS A 100 -9.57 -5.57 11.39
N ASP A 101 -8.96 -5.94 12.52
CA ASP A 101 -9.64 -5.99 13.84
C ASP A 101 -10.19 -4.61 14.23
N HIS A 102 -9.32 -3.61 14.29
CA HIS A 102 -9.71 -2.23 14.49
C HIS A 102 -8.83 -1.31 13.64
N TYR A 103 -9.30 -1.02 12.42
CA TYR A 103 -8.59 -0.12 11.51
C TYR A 103 -8.44 1.29 12.12
N GLY A 104 -7.23 1.85 12.07
CA GLY A 104 -6.92 3.12 12.73
C GLY A 104 -6.72 3.06 14.25
N GLY A 105 -6.84 1.87 14.86
CA GLY A 105 -6.51 1.64 16.26
C GLY A 105 -5.01 1.63 16.56
N LYS A 106 -4.66 1.56 17.85
CA LYS A 106 -3.26 1.48 18.30
C LYS A 106 -2.53 0.26 17.72
N GLU A 107 -3.14 -0.92 17.75
CA GLU A 107 -2.51 -2.16 17.23
C GLU A 107 -2.27 -2.11 15.72
N TYR A 108 -3.22 -1.51 14.98
CA TYR A 108 -3.05 -1.20 13.56
C TYR A 108 -1.85 -0.27 13.34
N TRP A 109 -1.78 0.83 14.11
CA TRP A 109 -0.71 1.82 13.98
C TRP A 109 0.65 1.31 14.44
N ASP A 110 0.73 0.50 15.50
CA ASP A 110 1.97 -0.16 15.90
C ASP A 110 2.48 -1.07 14.78
N THR A 111 1.58 -1.87 14.18
CA THR A 111 1.92 -2.69 13.02
C THR A 111 2.39 -1.82 11.85
N ARG A 112 1.63 -0.79 11.47
CA ARG A 112 1.94 0.09 10.33
C ARG A 112 3.22 0.91 10.54
N ARG A 113 3.49 1.39 11.75
CA ARG A 113 4.71 2.14 12.11
C ARG A 113 5.95 1.25 12.16
N SER A 114 5.78 -0.05 12.42
CA SER A 114 6.89 -0.99 12.39
C SER A 114 7.39 -1.29 10.96
N MET A 115 6.57 -1.04 9.93
CA MET A 115 6.90 -1.24 8.51
C MET A 115 7.75 -0.08 7.96
N VAL A 116 8.94 0.12 8.51
CA VAL A 116 9.90 1.13 8.04
C VAL A 116 10.59 0.64 6.77
N PHE A 117 10.63 1.47 5.73
CA PHE A 117 11.31 1.13 4.49
C PHE A 117 12.79 0.81 4.68
N ALA A 118 13.29 -0.11 3.86
CA ALA A 118 14.69 -0.51 3.87
C ALA A 118 15.62 0.71 3.73
N ARG A 119 16.67 0.76 4.56
CA ARG A 119 17.56 1.93 4.67
C ARG A 119 18.14 2.39 3.33
N HIS A 120 18.51 1.46 2.45
CA HIS A 120 19.06 1.80 1.15
C HIS A 120 18.04 2.50 0.23
N LEU A 121 16.75 2.14 0.31
CA LEU A 121 15.70 2.79 -0.48
C LEU A 121 15.39 4.20 0.06
N ARG A 122 15.38 4.37 1.39
CA ARG A 122 15.29 5.70 2.02
C ARG A 122 16.44 6.60 1.57
N ALA A 123 17.67 6.09 1.62
CA ALA A 123 18.87 6.82 1.19
C ALA A 123 18.80 7.28 -0.28
N VAL A 124 18.30 6.43 -1.19
CA VAL A 124 18.08 6.81 -2.61
C VAL A 124 17.04 7.91 -2.72
N GLY A 125 15.93 7.79 -1.98
CA GLY A 125 14.90 8.82 -1.94
C GLY A 125 15.40 10.15 -1.36
N ASP A 126 16.23 10.11 -0.31
CA ASP A 126 16.85 11.29 0.31
C ASP A 126 17.88 11.95 -0.61
N GLU A 127 18.66 11.15 -1.34
CA GLU A 127 19.56 11.67 -2.37
C GLU A 127 18.77 12.39 -3.46
N PHE A 128 17.68 11.79 -3.96
CA PHE A 128 16.81 12.40 -4.95
C PHE A 128 16.21 13.71 -4.43
N ARG A 129 15.67 13.70 -3.21
CA ARG A 129 15.11 14.88 -2.52
C ARG A 129 16.14 16.01 -2.43
N SER A 130 17.33 15.71 -1.95
CA SER A 130 18.41 16.68 -1.79
C SER A 130 18.81 17.28 -3.15
N LYS A 131 19.12 16.41 -4.11
CA LYS A 131 19.68 16.79 -5.42
C LYS A 131 18.71 17.53 -6.33
N TYR A 132 17.45 17.09 -6.38
CA TYR A 132 16.48 17.59 -7.37
C TYR A 132 15.38 18.44 -6.76
N LEU A 133 15.05 18.25 -5.48
CA LEU A 133 13.90 18.89 -4.84
C LEU A 133 14.28 19.95 -3.80
N ASN A 134 15.58 20.15 -3.50
CA ASN A 134 16.05 21.07 -2.46
C ASN A 134 15.38 20.76 -1.10
N SER A 135 15.39 19.48 -0.74
CA SER A 135 14.64 18.89 0.37
C SER A 135 15.57 17.98 1.18
N THR A 136 15.64 18.23 2.49
CA THR A 136 16.33 17.38 3.48
C THR A 136 15.49 17.38 4.76
N ASP A 137 15.67 16.38 5.62
CA ASP A 137 14.86 16.28 6.84
C ASP A 137 15.00 17.50 7.77
N GLU A 138 16.19 18.09 7.83
CA GLU A 138 16.45 19.30 8.61
C GLU A 138 15.72 20.52 8.02
N ALA A 139 15.81 20.74 6.71
CA ALA A 139 15.15 21.86 6.03
C ALA A 139 13.62 21.72 6.03
N ASP A 140 13.14 20.48 5.93
CA ASP A 140 11.73 20.11 5.81
C ASP A 140 11.07 19.93 7.18
N ARG A 141 11.85 19.98 8.27
CA ARG A 141 11.42 19.70 9.64
C ARG A 141 10.69 18.36 9.74
N THR A 142 11.22 17.32 9.09
CA THR A 142 10.72 15.95 9.14
C THR A 142 11.70 15.09 9.94
N PRO A 143 11.76 15.24 11.29
CA PRO A 143 12.71 14.50 12.10
C PRO A 143 12.46 12.99 11.99
N PHE A 144 13.54 12.23 11.85
CA PHE A 144 13.49 10.78 11.72
C PHE A 144 14.10 10.11 12.95
N GLU A 145 13.52 8.98 13.37
CA GLU A 145 14.12 8.10 14.35
C GLU A 145 14.16 6.66 13.85
N GLU A 146 15.34 6.02 13.90
CA GLU A 146 15.52 4.64 13.41
C GLU A 146 14.74 3.64 14.28
N ASP A 147 14.66 3.91 15.59
CA ASP A 147 13.77 3.16 16.48
C ASP A 147 12.36 3.73 16.38
N TRP A 148 11.55 3.13 15.50
CA TRP A 148 10.18 3.55 15.24
C TRP A 148 9.34 3.62 16.53
N THR A 149 9.64 2.84 17.58
CA THR A 149 8.88 2.87 18.84
C THR A 149 9.03 4.22 19.55
N LYS A 150 10.14 4.92 19.31
CA LYS A 150 10.47 6.25 19.84
C LYS A 150 10.08 7.39 18.90
N MET A 151 9.82 7.09 17.62
CA MET A 151 9.37 8.08 16.63
C MET A 151 7.95 8.55 16.93
N LYS A 152 7.83 9.60 17.75
CA LYS A 152 6.56 10.27 18.08
C LYS A 152 6.69 11.74 17.74
N VAL A 153 5.86 12.21 16.82
CA VAL A 153 5.85 13.59 16.35
C VAL A 153 4.48 14.21 16.59
N GLN A 154 4.45 15.51 16.87
CA GLN A 154 3.19 16.21 17.00
C GLN A 154 2.58 16.38 15.60
N LEU A 155 1.35 15.92 15.41
CA LEU A 155 0.66 16.07 14.12
C LEU A 155 0.61 17.55 13.69
N GLY A 156 1.06 17.83 12.47
CA GLY A 156 1.18 19.17 11.92
C GLY A 156 2.48 19.92 12.28
N SER A 157 3.43 19.28 12.98
CA SER A 157 4.74 19.91 13.26
C SER A 157 5.68 19.90 12.05
N SER A 158 5.51 18.94 11.15
CA SER A 158 6.40 18.75 10.01
C SER A 158 5.99 19.60 8.82
N LEU A 159 6.97 20.23 8.16
CA LEU A 159 6.72 21.18 7.08
C LEU A 159 6.69 20.52 5.70
N GLY A 160 7.61 19.59 5.44
CA GLY A 160 7.84 19.01 4.13
C GLY A 160 8.62 19.93 3.17
N GLY A 161 9.28 19.29 2.21
CA GLY A 161 10.16 19.96 1.25
C GLY A 161 9.43 20.86 0.26
N PRO A 162 10.13 21.79 -0.39
CA PRO A 162 9.53 22.88 -1.18
C PRO A 162 9.03 22.42 -2.56
N TYR A 163 8.23 21.36 -2.59
CA TYR A 163 7.62 20.77 -3.79
C TYR A 163 6.24 20.18 -3.48
N LEU A 164 5.46 20.01 -4.55
CA LEU A 164 4.20 19.27 -4.53
C LEU A 164 4.48 17.80 -4.85
N GLY A 165 3.98 16.88 -4.02
CA GLY A 165 3.99 15.44 -4.28
C GLY A 165 2.68 15.03 -4.95
N VAL A 166 2.77 14.27 -6.04
CA VAL A 166 1.62 13.82 -6.82
C VAL A 166 1.71 12.32 -7.02
N HIS A 167 0.65 11.59 -6.68
CA HIS A 167 0.48 10.22 -7.14
C HIS A 167 -0.68 10.13 -8.13
N LEU A 168 -0.36 9.80 -9.39
CA LEU A 168 -1.33 9.65 -10.47
C LEU A 168 -1.34 8.20 -10.99
N ARG A 169 -2.33 7.41 -10.55
CA ARG A 169 -2.57 6.04 -11.00
C ARG A 169 -3.36 6.06 -12.32
N ARG A 170 -2.87 5.37 -13.34
CA ARG A 170 -3.39 5.37 -14.71
C ARG A 170 -3.75 3.95 -15.17
N LYS A 171 -2.79 3.21 -15.75
CA LYS A 171 -2.92 1.89 -16.42
C LYS A 171 -4.33 1.26 -16.45
N ASP A 172 -4.50 0.17 -15.71
CA ASP A 172 -5.72 -0.63 -15.57
C ASP A 172 -6.79 0.15 -14.80
N PHE A 173 -6.34 1.00 -13.88
CA PHE A 173 -7.17 1.79 -12.99
C PHE A 173 -8.18 2.67 -13.73
N ILE A 174 -7.78 3.31 -14.84
CA ILE A 174 -8.69 4.13 -15.65
C ILE A 174 -9.91 3.33 -16.10
N TRP A 175 -9.79 2.04 -16.44
CA TRP A 175 -10.93 1.29 -16.98
C TRP A 175 -12.01 1.01 -15.93
N GLY A 176 -11.62 0.83 -14.66
CA GLY A 176 -12.54 0.61 -13.54
C GLY A 176 -13.01 1.89 -12.83
N HIS A 177 -12.29 3.02 -13.02
CA HIS A 177 -12.43 4.24 -12.22
C HIS A 177 -12.44 5.51 -13.09
N ARG A 178 -13.15 5.48 -14.23
CA ARG A 178 -13.16 6.62 -15.17
C ARG A 178 -13.76 7.88 -14.58
N GLU A 179 -14.71 7.72 -13.68
CA GLU A 179 -15.55 8.82 -13.17
C GLU A 179 -14.90 9.57 -12.01
N ASP A 180 -13.97 8.94 -11.28
CA ASP A 180 -13.32 9.49 -10.09
C ASP A 180 -11.81 9.76 -10.28
N VAL A 181 -11.31 9.64 -11.52
CA VAL A 181 -9.92 9.94 -11.91
C VAL A 181 -9.90 11.02 -13.00
N PRO A 182 -9.02 12.03 -12.92
CA PRO A 182 -9.00 13.13 -13.88
C PRO A 182 -8.45 12.70 -15.25
N SER A 183 -8.74 13.50 -16.27
CA SER A 183 -7.93 13.51 -17.50
C SER A 183 -6.52 14.04 -17.21
N LEU A 184 -5.56 13.84 -18.13
CA LEU A 184 -4.22 14.43 -17.97
C LEU A 184 -4.29 15.97 -17.90
N ALA A 185 -5.15 16.59 -18.72
CA ALA A 185 -5.36 18.04 -18.68
C ALA A 185 -6.03 18.50 -17.37
N GLY A 186 -7.00 17.74 -16.85
CA GLY A 186 -7.61 17.96 -15.55
C GLY A 186 -6.59 17.90 -14.41
N ALA A 187 -5.77 16.84 -14.38
CA ALA A 187 -4.71 16.65 -13.41
C ALA A 187 -3.70 17.82 -13.43
N VAL A 188 -3.21 18.21 -14.61
CA VAL A 188 -2.25 19.31 -14.75
C VAL A 188 -2.84 20.65 -14.31
N ARG A 189 -4.11 20.94 -14.65
CA ARG A 189 -4.81 22.14 -14.14
C ARG A 189 -4.85 22.15 -12.62
N ARG A 190 -5.17 21.02 -11.99
CA ARG A 190 -5.21 20.89 -10.53
C ARG A 190 -3.84 21.03 -9.89
N ILE A 191 -2.80 20.40 -10.47
CA ILE A 191 -1.40 20.51 -10.04
C ILE A 191 -0.97 21.98 -10.01
N ARG A 192 -1.13 22.71 -11.12
CA ARG A 192 -0.74 24.12 -11.20
C ARG A 192 -1.51 25.01 -10.23
N SER A 193 -2.80 24.73 -10.02
CA SER A 193 -3.62 25.43 -9.03
C SER A 193 -3.06 25.25 -7.60
N LEU A 194 -2.69 24.02 -7.22
CA LEU A 194 -2.08 23.72 -5.92
C LEU A 194 -0.70 24.36 -5.78
N MET A 195 0.15 24.25 -6.79
CA MET A 195 1.47 24.89 -6.80
C MET A 195 1.37 26.40 -6.59
N LYS A 196 0.45 27.07 -7.29
CA LYS A 196 0.19 28.51 -7.09
C LYS A 196 -0.32 28.82 -5.68
N THR A 197 -1.26 28.03 -5.18
CA THR A 197 -1.88 28.24 -3.85
C THR A 197 -0.85 28.10 -2.73
N HIS A 198 0.04 27.13 -2.83
CA HIS A 198 1.04 26.82 -1.81
C HIS A 198 2.43 27.42 -2.08
N ARG A 199 2.58 28.19 -3.17
CA ARG A 199 3.85 28.83 -3.59
C ARG A 199 4.98 27.81 -3.76
N LEU A 200 4.73 26.79 -4.57
CA LEU A 200 5.65 25.70 -4.87
C LEU A 200 6.08 25.80 -6.33
N ASP A 201 7.39 25.73 -6.58
CA ASP A 201 7.95 25.84 -7.94
C ASP A 201 8.25 24.46 -8.57
N LYS A 202 8.33 23.41 -7.74
CA LYS A 202 8.63 22.04 -8.16
C LYS A 202 7.45 21.11 -7.89
N VAL A 203 7.29 20.11 -8.75
CA VAL A 203 6.34 19.02 -8.57
C VAL A 203 7.01 17.68 -8.85
N PHE A 204 6.89 16.75 -7.90
CA PHE A 204 7.31 15.37 -8.07
C PHE A 204 6.09 14.52 -8.42
N VAL A 205 6.21 13.67 -9.44
CA VAL A 205 5.12 12.84 -9.95
C VAL A 205 5.48 11.36 -9.89
N ALA A 206 4.85 10.63 -8.97
CA ALA A 206 4.78 9.18 -8.95
C ALA A 206 3.62 8.71 -9.85
N THR A 207 3.90 7.96 -10.90
CA THR A 207 2.88 7.48 -11.83
C THR A 207 3.27 6.18 -12.51
N ASP A 208 2.28 5.33 -12.75
CA ASP A 208 2.41 4.13 -13.57
C ASP A 208 2.02 4.38 -15.05
N ALA A 209 1.81 5.64 -15.46
CA ALA A 209 1.49 6.02 -16.82
C ALA A 209 2.40 5.35 -17.85
N VAL A 210 1.79 4.82 -18.91
CA VAL A 210 2.54 4.25 -20.05
C VAL A 210 3.28 5.36 -20.81
N ARG A 211 4.32 4.99 -21.58
CA ARG A 211 5.19 5.95 -22.27
C ARG A 211 4.45 7.07 -23.01
N LYS A 212 3.39 6.75 -23.75
CA LYS A 212 2.59 7.74 -24.50
C LYS A 212 1.92 8.78 -23.59
N GLU A 213 1.27 8.33 -22.50
CA GLU A 213 0.65 9.24 -21.54
C GLU A 213 1.70 10.04 -20.77
N TYR A 214 2.84 9.43 -20.46
CA TYR A 214 3.96 10.11 -19.81
C TYR A 214 4.55 11.23 -20.67
N GLU A 215 4.76 10.99 -21.96
CA GLU A 215 5.23 12.00 -22.91
C GLU A 215 4.23 13.17 -23.02
N GLU A 216 2.94 12.87 -23.05
CA GLU A 216 1.89 13.90 -23.04
C GLU A 216 1.87 14.69 -21.73
N LEU A 217 1.96 14.01 -20.58
CA LEU A 217 2.00 14.64 -19.26
C LEU A 217 3.22 15.57 -19.14
N ARG A 218 4.39 15.12 -19.60
CA ARG A 218 5.62 15.93 -19.61
C ARG A 218 5.51 17.15 -20.53
N ARG A 219 4.80 17.04 -21.66
CA ARG A 219 4.50 18.20 -22.52
C ARG A 219 3.58 19.21 -21.84
N LEU A 220 2.58 18.73 -21.10
CA LEU A 220 1.60 19.59 -20.40
C LEU A 220 2.18 20.21 -19.13
N LEU A 221 3.10 19.51 -18.44
CA LEU A 221 3.74 19.88 -17.19
C LEU A 221 5.28 19.73 -17.28
N PRO A 222 5.98 20.58 -18.06
CA PRO A 222 7.44 20.47 -18.26
C PRO A 222 8.27 20.59 -16.99
N GLU A 223 7.73 21.24 -15.95
CA GLU A 223 8.35 21.43 -14.65
C GLU A 223 8.33 20.17 -13.75
N MET A 224 7.70 19.07 -14.21
CA MET A 224 7.62 17.84 -13.43
C MET A 224 8.96 17.13 -13.29
N LEU A 225 9.20 16.63 -12.08
CA LEU A 225 10.29 15.74 -11.74
C LEU A 225 9.73 14.35 -11.47
N ARG A 226 10.49 13.33 -11.84
CA ARG A 226 10.16 11.92 -11.63
C ARG A 226 11.44 11.17 -11.29
N PHE A 227 11.32 10.15 -10.45
CA PHE A 227 12.39 9.18 -10.29
C PHE A 227 12.36 8.20 -11.47
N GLU A 228 13.37 8.29 -12.35
CA GLU A 228 13.53 7.41 -13.51
C GLU A 228 14.76 6.51 -13.25
N PRO A 229 14.58 5.30 -12.71
CA PRO A 229 15.70 4.42 -12.41
C PRO A 229 16.40 3.97 -13.69
N THR A 230 17.72 3.86 -13.62
CA THR A 230 18.52 3.15 -14.63
C THR A 230 18.17 1.66 -14.65
N GLY A 231 18.60 0.94 -15.70
CA GLY A 231 18.40 -0.51 -15.77
C GLY A 231 19.03 -1.26 -14.59
N GLU A 232 20.20 -0.81 -14.14
CA GLU A 232 20.91 -1.37 -12.98
C GLU A 232 20.16 -1.10 -11.67
N GLU A 233 19.64 0.12 -11.48
CA GLU A 233 18.83 0.47 -10.31
C GLU A 233 17.51 -0.31 -10.28
N LEU A 234 16.85 -0.50 -11.43
CA LEU A 234 15.64 -1.31 -11.53
C LEU A 234 15.93 -2.78 -11.21
N GLU A 235 17.05 -3.32 -11.67
CA GLU A 235 17.47 -4.68 -11.33
C GLU A 235 17.80 -4.83 -9.84
N LEU A 236 18.42 -3.81 -9.23
CA LEU A 236 18.81 -3.82 -7.83
C LEU A 236 17.60 -3.68 -6.89
N TYR A 237 16.75 -2.67 -7.13
CA TYR A 237 15.63 -2.32 -6.24
C TYR A 237 14.36 -3.09 -6.57
N LYS A 238 14.26 -3.67 -7.77
CA LYS A 238 13.04 -4.26 -8.34
C LYS A 238 11.90 -3.24 -8.42
N ASP A 239 10.78 -3.63 -9.00
CA ASP A 239 9.60 -2.75 -9.14
C ASP A 239 9.10 -2.24 -7.77
N GLY A 240 9.13 -3.10 -6.76
CA GLY A 240 8.71 -2.76 -5.39
C GLY A 240 9.61 -1.71 -4.73
N GLY A 241 10.93 -1.77 -4.95
CA GLY A 241 11.84 -0.78 -4.40
C GLY A 241 11.71 0.58 -5.07
N VAL A 242 11.51 0.62 -6.39
CA VAL A 242 11.21 1.87 -7.12
C VAL A 242 9.90 2.49 -6.62
N ALA A 243 8.86 1.67 -6.42
CA ALA A 243 7.59 2.11 -5.84
C ALA A 243 7.77 2.70 -4.42
N ILE A 244 8.63 2.10 -3.60
CA ILE A 244 8.96 2.63 -2.26
C ILE A 244 9.67 3.99 -2.35
N VAL A 245 10.62 4.16 -3.27
CA VAL A 245 11.29 5.45 -3.48
C VAL A 245 10.26 6.52 -3.88
N ASP A 246 9.36 6.22 -4.80
CA ASP A 246 8.26 7.13 -5.18
C ASP A 246 7.37 7.49 -3.98
N GLN A 247 6.99 6.51 -3.15
CA GLN A 247 6.19 6.77 -1.94
C GLN A 247 6.95 7.63 -0.94
N TRP A 248 8.24 7.35 -0.71
CA TRP A 248 9.10 8.09 0.21
C TRP A 248 9.24 9.56 -0.20
N VAL A 249 9.51 9.82 -1.48
CA VAL A 249 9.60 11.19 -2.00
C VAL A 249 8.23 11.88 -1.91
N CYS A 250 7.13 11.22 -2.28
CA CYS A 250 5.79 11.79 -2.10
C CYS A 250 5.45 12.10 -0.62
N ALA A 251 5.87 11.26 0.31
CA ALA A 251 5.61 11.42 1.74
C ALA A 251 6.29 12.68 2.32
N HIS A 252 7.43 13.09 1.76
CA HIS A 252 8.18 14.25 2.25
C HIS A 252 7.80 15.58 1.58
N ALA A 253 6.84 15.59 0.66
CA ALA A 253 6.38 16.82 0.01
C ALA A 253 5.64 17.74 0.99
N ARG A 254 5.73 19.07 0.79
CA ARG A 254 4.94 20.04 1.59
C ARG A 254 3.44 19.84 1.45
N VAL A 255 3.01 19.49 0.24
CA VAL A 255 1.63 19.14 -0.07
C VAL A 255 1.63 17.87 -0.90
N PHE A 256 0.69 16.99 -0.62
CA PHE A 256 0.46 15.77 -1.38
C PHE A 256 -0.97 15.72 -1.92
N ILE A 257 -1.11 15.19 -3.13
CA ILE A 257 -2.39 14.82 -3.75
C ILE A 257 -2.27 13.45 -4.42
N GLY A 258 -3.17 12.54 -4.05
CA GLY A 258 -3.22 11.17 -4.54
C GLY A 258 -4.30 10.91 -5.60
N THR A 259 -4.47 9.64 -5.94
CA THR A 259 -5.55 9.16 -6.81
C THR A 259 -6.64 8.51 -5.96
N SER A 260 -7.91 8.67 -6.37
CA SER A 260 -9.08 8.04 -5.73
C SER A 260 -8.84 6.55 -5.49
N VAL A 261 -9.26 6.05 -4.32
CA VAL A 261 -9.23 4.63 -3.87
C VAL A 261 -7.94 3.83 -4.11
N SER A 262 -6.83 4.51 -4.39
CA SER A 262 -5.55 3.87 -4.67
C SER A 262 -4.85 3.47 -3.37
N THR A 263 -4.58 2.17 -3.22
CA THR A 263 -3.81 1.63 -2.09
C THR A 263 -2.40 2.21 -2.01
N PHE A 264 -1.78 2.56 -3.14
CA PHE A 264 -0.51 3.27 -3.19
C PHE A 264 -0.61 4.66 -2.56
N SER A 265 -1.69 5.39 -2.84
CA SER A 265 -1.96 6.69 -2.17
C SER A 265 -2.23 6.50 -0.69
N PHE A 266 -2.94 5.46 -0.29
CA PHE A 266 -3.19 5.17 1.13
C PHE A 266 -1.89 4.91 1.90
N ARG A 267 -0.91 4.22 1.30
CA ARG A 267 0.41 4.02 1.93
C ARG A 267 1.12 5.36 2.16
N ILE A 268 1.05 6.27 1.19
CA ILE A 268 1.61 7.63 1.31
C ILE A 268 0.88 8.44 2.39
N HIS A 269 -0.46 8.38 2.46
CA HIS A 269 -1.20 9.11 3.49
C HIS A 269 -0.74 8.73 4.90
N GLU A 270 -0.57 7.44 5.16
CA GLU A 270 -0.13 6.96 6.46
C GLU A 270 1.33 7.28 6.74
N GLU A 271 2.20 7.22 5.73
CA GLU A 271 3.60 7.62 5.90
C GLU A 271 3.70 9.11 6.27
N ARG A 272 2.86 9.96 5.66
CA ARG A 272 2.75 11.38 6.01
C ARG A 272 2.20 11.61 7.41
N GLU A 273 1.24 10.79 7.84
CA GLU A 273 0.69 10.82 9.20
C GLU A 273 1.77 10.43 10.24
N ILE A 274 2.59 9.41 9.94
CA ILE A 274 3.73 8.98 10.77
C ILE A 274 4.80 10.08 10.86
N LEU A 275 5.09 10.74 9.73
CA LEU A 275 6.01 11.87 9.66
C LEU A 275 5.43 13.15 10.28
N GLY A 276 4.16 13.18 10.68
CA GLY A 276 3.54 14.31 11.39
C GLY A 276 3.23 15.52 10.50
N LEU A 277 3.03 15.32 9.19
CA LEU A 277 2.57 16.38 8.31
C LEU A 277 1.10 16.72 8.58
N ASP A 278 0.70 17.96 8.28
CA ASP A 278 -0.67 18.42 8.49
C ASP A 278 -1.68 17.61 7.65
N PRO A 279 -2.77 17.09 8.24
CA PRO A 279 -3.78 16.33 7.50
C PRO A 279 -4.32 17.05 6.26
N ARG A 280 -4.42 18.38 6.30
CA ARG A 280 -4.88 19.22 5.17
C ARG A 280 -3.95 19.15 3.97
N THR A 281 -2.68 18.79 4.18
CA THR A 281 -1.70 18.61 3.11
C THR A 281 -1.47 17.14 2.74
N THR A 282 -2.22 16.22 3.37
CA THR A 282 -2.06 14.77 3.22
C THR A 282 -3.25 14.11 2.55
N TYR A 283 -4.46 14.30 3.08
CA TYR A 283 -5.65 13.58 2.64
C TYR A 283 -6.35 14.32 1.49
N ASN A 284 -5.69 14.37 0.34
CA ASN A 284 -6.20 15.01 -0.87
C ASN A 284 -6.19 14.02 -2.03
N ARG A 285 -7.22 14.02 -2.86
CA ARG A 285 -7.21 13.30 -4.13
C ARG A 285 -7.55 14.19 -5.32
N PHE A 286 -7.15 13.75 -6.50
CA PHE A 286 -7.78 14.26 -7.72
C PHE A 286 -9.23 13.81 -7.81
N CYS A 287 -10.04 14.68 -8.38
CA CYS A 287 -11.43 14.42 -8.73
C CYS A 287 -11.52 14.06 -10.21
N GLY A 288 -12.56 13.33 -10.61
CA GLY A 288 -12.91 13.21 -12.01
C GLY A 288 -13.23 14.57 -12.63
N ASP A 289 -12.99 14.71 -13.93
CA ASP A 289 -13.19 15.99 -14.63
C ASP A 289 -14.65 16.49 -14.57
N GLU A 290 -15.60 15.55 -14.51
CA GLU A 290 -17.04 15.82 -14.45
C GLU A 290 -17.66 15.44 -13.10
N GLU A 291 -16.84 15.16 -12.08
CA GLU A 291 -17.30 14.73 -10.75
C GLU A 291 -17.77 15.93 -9.91
N PRO A 292 -19.09 16.13 -9.70
CA PRO A 292 -19.60 17.34 -9.07
C PRO A 292 -19.39 17.35 -7.55
N ALA A 293 -19.40 16.17 -6.92
CA ALA A 293 -19.25 15.98 -5.49
C ALA A 293 -18.13 14.97 -5.23
N CYS A 294 -16.90 15.48 -5.19
CA CYS A 294 -15.69 14.68 -5.02
C CYS A 294 -15.33 14.51 -3.55
N GLU A 295 -15.76 13.40 -2.96
CA GLU A 295 -15.41 13.03 -1.58
C GLU A 295 -13.89 12.89 -1.43
N GLN A 296 -13.34 13.52 -0.39
CA GLN A 296 -11.91 13.45 -0.08
C GLN A 296 -11.60 12.25 0.83
N PRO A 297 -10.36 11.71 0.79
CA PRO A 297 -9.98 10.59 1.64
C PRO A 297 -10.20 10.89 3.13
N THR A 298 -10.70 9.91 3.87
CA THR A 298 -10.88 10.02 5.33
C THR A 298 -9.53 10.21 6.04
N HIS A 299 -9.48 11.14 6.99
CA HIS A 299 -8.34 11.28 7.89
C HIS A 299 -8.38 10.19 8.97
N TRP A 300 -7.49 9.21 8.84
CA TRP A 300 -7.23 8.21 9.88
C TRP A 300 -6.05 8.66 10.73
N ARG A 301 -6.34 9.15 11.93
CA ARG A 301 -5.32 9.73 12.82
C ARG A 301 -4.43 8.65 13.44
N VAL A 302 -3.11 8.89 13.48
CA VAL A 302 -2.17 8.03 14.21
C VAL A 302 -2.46 7.99 15.71
N VAL A 303 -2.40 6.79 16.29
CA VAL A 303 -2.53 6.52 17.72
C VAL A 303 -1.23 5.90 18.23
N TYR A 304 -0.66 6.46 19.31
CA TYR A 304 0.66 6.11 19.87
C TYR A 304 0.59 5.33 21.18
#